data_AF-L8GJI8-F1
#
_entry.id   AF-L8GJI8-F1
#
_cell.length_a   1.000
_cell.length_b   1.000
_cell.length_c   1.000
_cell.angle_alpha   90.00
_cell.angle_beta   90.00
_cell.angle_gamma   90.00
#
_symmetry.space_group_name_H-M   'P 1'
#
loop_
_entity.id
_entity.type
_entity.pdbx_description
1 polymer ?
#
loop_
_entity_poly.entity_id
_entity_poly.type
_entity_poly.pdbx_seq_one_letter_code
_entity_poly.pdbx_strand_id
1 'polypeptide(L)'
;MEVLDVEEEERRRRMLWPEGEHLLFKPGVPSLADLCLDYVADCFQQLEGLDRLPVTVRQQVFVKLSRSQKINDMTLSLFLTANSKGACPFVEVDFSSMKWVSASTVIQLFNPYTLLHLNLSNCTQITDEVVQAITKESRILETLIVSNNPNIMDPIKY
;
A
#
# COMPACT_ATOMS: atom_id res chain seq x y z
N MET A 1 43.78 -37.19 -12.63
CA MET A 1 44.01 -36.65 -11.27
C MET A 1 43.51 -35.22 -11.32
N GLU A 2 42.21 -35.03 -11.09
CA GLU A 2 41.57 -33.71 -11.14
C GLU A 2 41.89 -32.97 -9.84
N VAL A 3 42.65 -31.90 -9.96
CA VAL A 3 42.88 -30.95 -8.87
C VAL A 3 41.62 -30.09 -8.82
N LEU A 4 40.59 -30.57 -8.12
CA LEU A 4 39.48 -29.71 -7.74
C LEU A 4 40.05 -28.65 -6.81
N ASP A 5 39.99 -27.39 -7.25
CA ASP A 5 40.41 -26.24 -6.47
C ASP A 5 39.72 -26.30 -5.11
N VAL A 6 40.51 -26.48 -4.06
CA VAL A 6 40.03 -26.63 -2.67
C VAL A 6 39.17 -25.40 -2.29
N GLU A 7 39.45 -24.25 -2.89
CA GLU A 7 38.67 -23.02 -2.73
C GLU A 7 37.27 -23.10 -3.36
N GLU A 8 37.09 -23.76 -4.52
CA GLU A 8 35.78 -23.89 -5.17
C GLU A 8 34.90 -24.88 -4.40
N GLU A 9 35.49 -25.98 -3.91
CA GLU A 9 34.79 -26.97 -3.10
C GLU A 9 34.40 -26.40 -1.71
N GLU A 10 35.26 -25.58 -1.10
CA GLU A 10 34.91 -24.83 0.12
C GLU A 10 33.81 -23.80 -0.14
N ARG A 11 33.83 -23.11 -1.29
CA ARG A 11 32.79 -22.13 -1.66
C ARG A 11 31.44 -22.82 -1.86
N ARG A 12 31.42 -23.99 -2.49
CA ARG A 12 30.22 -24.84 -2.61
C ARG A 12 29.71 -25.30 -1.24
N ARG A 13 30.61 -25.67 -0.33
CA ARG A 13 30.24 -26.06 1.06
C ARG A 13 29.67 -24.90 1.89
N ARG A 14 30.13 -23.67 1.69
CA ARG A 14 29.56 -22.47 2.34
C ARG A 14 28.20 -22.04 1.74
N MET A 15 27.88 -22.49 0.53
CA MET A 15 26.60 -22.27 -0.14
C MET A 15 25.58 -23.39 0.11
N LEU A 16 25.93 -24.44 0.85
CA LEU A 16 24.96 -25.41 1.33
C LEU A 16 24.06 -24.71 2.35
N TRP A 17 22.85 -24.38 1.90
CA TRP A 17 21.77 -23.97 2.77
C TRP A 17 21.60 -25.08 3.82
N PRO A 18 21.56 -24.78 5.13
CA PRO A 18 21.33 -25.81 6.13
C PRO A 18 19.98 -26.46 5.83
N GLU A 19 20.02 -27.68 5.29
CA GLU A 19 18.83 -28.48 5.03
C GLU A 19 18.13 -28.69 6.38
N GLY A 20 16.97 -28.07 6.55
CA GLY A 20 16.10 -28.33 7.69
C GLY A 20 15.94 -27.19 8.70
N GLU A 21 16.62 -26.05 8.55
CA GLU A 21 16.18 -24.84 9.24
C GLU A 21 15.08 -24.19 8.38
N HIS A 22 13.82 -24.39 8.77
CA HIS A 22 12.78 -23.45 8.41
C HIS A 22 13.36 -22.07 8.68
N LEU A 23 13.57 -21.27 7.62
CA LEU A 23 13.99 -19.89 7.74
C LEU A 23 12.87 -19.16 8.50
N LEU A 24 12.94 -19.25 9.82
CA LEU A 24 12.34 -18.31 10.73
C LEU A 24 13.09 -17.02 10.44
N PHE A 25 12.62 -16.30 9.41
CA PHE A 25 13.04 -14.95 9.17
C PHE A 25 12.97 -14.25 10.52
N LYS A 26 14.13 -13.76 10.98
CA LYS A 26 14.20 -13.01 12.23
C LYS A 26 13.07 -11.98 12.21
N PRO A 27 12.30 -11.82 13.30
CA PRO A 27 11.31 -10.75 13.38
C PRO A 27 11.98 -9.42 13.00
N GLY A 28 11.46 -8.76 11.97
CA GLY A 28 12.02 -7.51 11.44
C GLY A 28 12.95 -7.64 10.21
N VAL A 29 13.23 -8.85 9.71
CA VAL A 29 13.90 -9.02 8.41
C VAL A 29 12.84 -9.12 7.30
N PRO A 30 12.83 -8.19 6.32
CA PRO A 30 11.88 -8.24 5.22
C PRO A 30 12.11 -9.48 4.36
N SER A 31 11.03 -10.09 3.89
CA SER A 31 11.11 -11.16 2.90
C SER A 31 11.63 -10.62 1.56
N LEU A 32 12.07 -11.51 0.67
CA LEU A 32 12.41 -11.11 -0.70
C LEU A 32 11.22 -10.42 -1.40
N ALA A 33 10.00 -10.89 -1.14
CA ALA A 33 8.80 -10.25 -1.68
C ALA A 33 8.63 -8.81 -1.15
N ASP A 34 8.90 -8.57 0.14
CA ASP A 34 8.85 -7.22 0.72
C ASP A 34 9.88 -6.30 0.07
N LEU A 35 11.12 -6.78 -0.12
CA LEU A 35 12.18 -6.03 -0.79
C LEU A 35 11.84 -5.74 -2.27
N CYS A 36 11.28 -6.71 -2.98
CA CYS A 36 10.82 -6.51 -4.35
C CYS A 36 9.69 -5.47 -4.42
N LEU A 37 8.74 -5.52 -3.49
CA LEU A 37 7.66 -4.56 -3.40
C LEU A 37 8.16 -3.15 -3.07
N ASP A 38 9.15 -3.02 -2.17
CA ASP A 38 9.82 -1.75 -1.88
C ASP A 38 10.51 -1.19 -3.13
N TYR A 39 11.27 -2.02 -3.82
CA TYR A 39 11.92 -1.62 -5.07
C TYR A 39 10.90 -1.16 -6.12
N VAL A 40 9.80 -1.90 -6.30
CA VAL A 40 8.71 -1.55 -7.22
C VAL A 40 8.04 -0.24 -6.81
N ALA A 41 7.81 -0.01 -5.52
CA ALA A 41 7.27 1.25 -5.00
C ALA A 41 8.25 2.42 -5.17
N ASP A 42 9.56 2.18 -5.16
CA ASP A 42 10.57 3.22 -5.38
C ASP A 42 10.73 3.59 -6.85
N CYS A 43 10.62 2.62 -7.76
CA CYS A 43 10.74 2.85 -9.20
C CYS A 43 9.40 2.96 -9.95
N PHE A 44 8.27 3.10 -9.24
CA PHE A 44 6.93 2.97 -9.83
C PHE A 44 6.65 3.91 -11.03
N GLN A 45 7.26 5.09 -11.06
CA GLN A 45 7.12 6.05 -12.18
C GLN A 45 7.75 5.56 -13.49
N GLN A 46 8.67 4.61 -13.39
CA GLN A 46 9.39 4.01 -14.52
C GLN A 46 8.75 2.68 -14.96
N LEU A 47 7.74 2.19 -14.22
CA LEU A 47 7.12 0.90 -14.49
C LEU A 47 6.01 1.04 -15.53
N GLU A 48 6.29 0.55 -16.74
CA GLU A 48 5.26 0.21 -17.71
C GLU A 48 4.60 -1.12 -17.29
N GLY A 49 3.27 -1.22 -17.37
CA GLY A 49 2.58 -2.49 -17.13
C GLY A 49 2.06 -2.75 -15.71
N LEU A 50 1.93 -1.73 -14.84
CA LEU A 50 1.28 -1.89 -13.51
C LEU A 50 -0.14 -2.48 -13.60
N ASP A 51 -0.83 -2.25 -14.72
CA ASP A 51 -2.13 -2.82 -15.07
C ASP A 51 -2.08 -4.34 -15.31
N ARG A 52 -0.92 -4.89 -15.67
CA ARG A 52 -0.72 -6.34 -15.89
C ARG A 52 -0.40 -7.11 -14.62
N LEU A 53 -0.06 -6.40 -13.53
CA LEU A 53 0.22 -7.06 -12.25
C LEU A 53 -1.04 -7.69 -11.67
N PRO A 54 -0.91 -8.85 -10.98
CA PRO A 54 -2.00 -9.43 -10.21
C PRO A 54 -2.58 -8.40 -9.23
N VAL A 55 -3.90 -8.44 -9.02
CA VAL A 55 -4.60 -7.50 -8.15
C VAL A 55 -4.00 -7.45 -6.74
N THR A 56 -3.57 -8.59 -6.20
CA THR A 56 -2.93 -8.69 -4.88
C THR A 56 -1.62 -7.92 -4.80
N VAL A 57 -0.76 -8.05 -5.82
CA VAL A 57 0.52 -7.33 -5.88
C VAL A 57 0.26 -5.84 -6.03
N ARG A 58 -0.71 -5.47 -6.89
CA ARG A 58 -1.08 -4.07 -7.12
C ARG A 58 -1.59 -3.41 -5.85
N GLN A 59 -2.40 -4.10 -5.04
CA GLN A 59 -2.83 -3.63 -3.72
C GLN A 59 -1.63 -3.42 -2.79
N GLN A 60 -0.70 -4.37 -2.71
CA GLN A 60 0.47 -4.26 -1.83
C GLN A 60 1.37 -3.08 -2.22
N VAL A 61 1.60 -2.89 -3.52
CA VAL A 61 2.34 -1.73 -4.05
C VAL A 61 1.62 -0.44 -3.71
N PHE A 62 0.29 -0.39 -3.91
CA PHE A 62 -0.51 0.78 -3.55
C PHE A 62 -0.39 1.13 -2.06
N VAL A 63 -0.53 0.15 -1.17
CA VAL A 63 -0.42 0.37 0.28
C VAL A 63 0.95 0.94 0.63
N LYS A 64 2.04 0.38 0.08
CA LYS A 64 3.39 0.93 0.28
C LYS A 64 3.54 2.35 -0.27
N LEU A 65 3.04 2.62 -1.47
CA LEU A 65 3.06 3.96 -2.04
C LEU A 65 2.28 4.97 -1.18
N SER A 66 1.14 4.54 -0.62
CA SER A 66 0.29 5.37 0.23
C SER A 66 1.03 5.77 1.51
N ARG A 67 1.61 4.79 2.21
CA ARG A 67 2.41 5.00 3.43
C ARG A 67 3.70 5.80 3.17
N SER A 68 4.30 5.66 1.99
CA SER A 68 5.48 6.44 1.59
C SER A 68 5.16 7.87 1.10
N GLN A 69 3.87 8.26 1.08
CA GLN A 69 3.41 9.56 0.60
C GLN A 69 3.78 9.86 -0.87
N LYS A 70 4.03 8.82 -1.67
CA LYS A 70 4.41 8.93 -3.09
C LYS A 70 3.21 8.91 -4.05
N ILE A 71 2.00 8.70 -3.53
CA ILE A 71 0.77 8.75 -4.33
C ILE A 71 0.41 10.21 -4.63
N ASN A 72 0.00 10.46 -5.88
CA ASN A 72 -0.63 11.69 -6.35
C ASN A 72 -1.76 11.34 -7.35
N ASP A 73 -2.50 12.34 -7.84
CA ASP A 73 -3.61 12.12 -8.80
C ASP A 73 -3.18 11.31 -10.02
N MET A 74 -1.99 11.59 -10.57
CA MET A 74 -1.44 10.86 -11.71
C MET A 74 -1.23 9.38 -11.37
N THR A 75 -0.61 9.10 -10.23
CA THR A 75 -0.34 7.75 -9.75
C THR A 75 -1.63 7.00 -9.45
N LEU A 76 -2.60 7.66 -8.78
CA LEU A 76 -3.92 7.09 -8.52
C LEU A 76 -4.63 6.69 -9.81
N SER A 77 -4.56 7.52 -10.84
CA SER A 77 -5.22 7.23 -12.10
C SER A 77 -4.74 5.90 -12.69
N LEU A 78 -3.46 5.52 -12.52
CA LEU A 78 -2.94 4.21 -12.95
C LEU A 78 -3.62 3.06 -12.21
N PHE A 79 -3.84 3.21 -10.91
CA PHE A 79 -4.50 2.19 -10.08
C PHE A 79 -6.00 2.12 -10.31
N LEU A 80 -6.65 3.25 -10.63
CA LEU A 80 -8.08 3.34 -10.90
C LEU A 80 -8.43 2.90 -12.33
N THR A 81 -7.63 3.25 -13.34
CA THR A 81 -7.85 2.84 -14.74
C THR A 81 -7.58 1.36 -14.96
N ALA A 82 -6.64 0.78 -14.21
CA ALA A 82 -6.38 -0.66 -14.21
C ALA A 82 -7.49 -1.49 -13.55
N ASN A 83 -8.44 -0.85 -12.86
CA ASN A 83 -9.59 -1.50 -12.24
C ASN A 83 -10.84 -1.17 -13.05
N SER A 84 -11.40 -2.16 -13.76
CA SER A 84 -12.71 -2.01 -14.38
C SER A 84 -13.76 -1.68 -13.31
N LYS A 85 -14.63 -0.71 -13.65
CA LYS A 85 -15.70 -0.11 -12.81
C LYS A 85 -16.15 -1.00 -11.64
N GLY A 86 -15.86 -0.56 -10.41
CA GLY A 86 -16.52 -1.05 -9.20
C GLY A 86 -15.69 -1.98 -8.30
N ALA A 87 -14.44 -2.27 -8.65
CA ALA A 87 -13.58 -3.15 -7.85
C ALA A 87 -12.27 -2.47 -7.46
N CYS A 88 -12.32 -1.34 -6.75
CA CYS A 88 -11.17 -0.89 -5.97
C CYS A 88 -11.04 -1.85 -4.78
N PRO A 89 -10.04 -2.74 -4.74
CA PRO A 89 -10.02 -3.80 -3.76
C PRO A 89 -9.13 -3.42 -2.58
N PHE A 90 -8.81 -2.13 -2.41
CA PHE A 90 -7.91 -1.68 -1.36
C PHE A 90 -8.54 -1.94 0.00
N VAL A 91 -7.85 -2.74 0.80
CA VAL A 91 -8.22 -3.06 2.17
C VAL A 91 -7.77 -1.96 3.12
N GLU A 92 -6.61 -1.38 2.84
CA GLU A 92 -6.00 -0.32 3.61
C GLU A 92 -5.51 0.79 2.68
N VAL A 93 -5.75 2.04 3.10
CA VAL A 93 -5.28 3.23 2.39
C VAL A 93 -4.78 4.24 3.43
N ASP A 94 -3.51 4.64 3.31
CA ASP A 94 -2.93 5.71 4.12
C ASP A 94 -2.65 6.94 3.26
N PHE A 95 -3.49 7.96 3.42
CA PHE A 95 -3.33 9.27 2.79
C PHE A 95 -2.88 10.35 3.76
N SER A 96 -2.38 9.97 4.94
CA SER A 96 -2.00 10.94 5.95
C SER A 96 -0.98 11.96 5.45
N SER A 97 -1.18 13.21 5.83
CA SER A 97 -0.36 14.37 5.44
C SER A 97 -0.34 14.65 3.92
N MET A 98 -1.19 14.00 3.12
CA MET A 98 -1.28 14.26 1.69
C MET A 98 -2.15 15.47 1.40
N LYS A 99 -1.51 16.60 1.07
CA LYS A 99 -2.21 17.87 0.78
C LYS A 99 -3.04 17.86 -0.50
N TRP A 100 -2.75 16.96 -1.44
CA TRP A 100 -3.44 16.90 -2.73
C TRP A 100 -4.75 16.10 -2.67
N VAL A 101 -4.94 15.29 -1.62
CA VAL A 101 -6.12 14.42 -1.51
C VAL A 101 -7.36 15.25 -1.24
N SER A 102 -8.30 15.21 -2.19
CA SER A 102 -9.57 15.93 -2.15
C SER A 102 -10.74 15.01 -1.76
N ALA A 103 -11.88 15.61 -1.45
CA ALA A 103 -13.15 14.89 -1.29
C ALA A 103 -13.47 13.96 -2.48
N SER A 104 -13.31 14.46 -3.70
CA SER A 104 -13.52 13.67 -4.92
C SER A 104 -12.58 12.48 -5.02
N THR A 105 -11.30 12.66 -4.66
CA THR A 105 -10.29 11.59 -4.67
C THR A 105 -10.69 10.45 -3.74
N VAL A 106 -11.13 10.79 -2.52
CA VAL A 106 -11.53 9.81 -1.52
C VAL A 106 -12.78 9.06 -1.96
N ILE A 107 -13.81 9.77 -2.46
CA ILE A 107 -15.05 9.15 -2.94
C ILE A 107 -14.79 8.24 -4.15
N GLN A 108 -13.90 8.61 -5.07
CA GLN A 108 -13.56 7.78 -6.23
C GLN A 108 -12.87 6.48 -5.84
N LEU A 109 -12.07 6.51 -4.77
CA LEU A 109 -11.28 5.36 -4.33
C LEU A 109 -12.03 4.48 -3.33
N PHE A 110 -13.01 5.07 -2.64
CA PHE A 110 -13.80 4.41 -1.62
C PHE A 110 -14.63 3.27 -2.21
N ASN A 111 -14.48 2.10 -1.61
CA ASN A 111 -15.32 0.94 -1.90
C ASN A 111 -15.88 0.39 -0.57
N PRO A 112 -17.21 0.45 -0.38
CA PRO A 112 -17.83 0.11 0.90
C PRO A 112 -17.74 -1.38 1.27
N TYR A 113 -17.36 -2.25 0.32
CA TYR A 113 -17.29 -3.70 0.51
C TYR A 113 -15.87 -4.24 0.64
N THR A 114 -14.84 -3.41 0.55
CA THR A 114 -13.43 -3.87 0.60
C THR A 114 -12.55 -3.06 1.54
N LEU A 115 -12.85 -1.77 1.76
CA LEU A 115 -12.00 -0.91 2.57
C LEU A 115 -12.25 -1.12 4.07
N LEU A 116 -11.23 -1.61 4.79
CA LEU A 116 -11.25 -1.83 6.24
C LEU A 116 -10.57 -0.70 7.01
N HIS A 117 -9.50 -0.12 6.46
CA HIS A 117 -8.70 0.88 7.15
C HIS A 117 -8.43 2.08 6.23
N LEU A 118 -8.80 3.27 6.70
CA LEU A 118 -8.59 4.52 5.98
C LEU A 118 -8.01 5.58 6.90
N ASN A 119 -6.83 6.10 6.54
CA ASN A 119 -6.18 7.19 7.25
C ASN A 119 -6.18 8.46 6.38
N LEU A 120 -6.88 9.49 6.85
CA LEU A 120 -7.01 10.82 6.24
C LEU A 120 -6.43 11.92 7.15
N SER A 121 -5.62 11.57 8.14
CA SER A 121 -5.08 12.53 9.11
C SER A 121 -4.19 13.58 8.46
N ASN A 122 -4.22 14.81 8.97
CA ASN A 122 -3.47 15.96 8.44
C ASN A 122 -3.76 16.28 6.95
N CYS A 123 -4.88 15.82 6.39
CA CYS A 123 -5.29 16.16 5.03
C CYS A 123 -6.08 17.48 5.04
N THR A 124 -5.54 18.52 4.41
CA THR A 124 -6.09 19.87 4.50
C THR A 124 -7.35 20.10 3.66
N GLN A 125 -7.71 19.20 2.75
CA GLN A 125 -8.87 19.34 1.86
C GLN A 125 -10.04 18.40 2.21
N ILE A 126 -9.93 17.64 3.31
CA ILE A 126 -10.99 16.73 3.76
C ILE A 126 -11.97 17.49 4.65
N THR A 127 -13.26 17.30 4.41
CA THR A 127 -14.37 17.96 5.10
C THR A 127 -15.31 16.95 5.77
N ASP A 128 -16.21 17.43 6.62
CA ASP A 128 -17.24 16.62 7.28
C ASP A 128 -18.13 15.84 6.31
N GLU A 129 -18.44 16.40 5.14
CA GLU A 129 -19.28 15.73 4.15
C GLU A 129 -18.65 14.43 3.64
N VAL A 130 -17.32 14.41 3.50
CA VAL A 130 -16.58 13.22 3.06
C VAL A 130 -16.64 12.13 4.12
N VAL A 131 -16.44 12.52 5.38
CA VAL A 131 -16.51 11.60 6.53
C VAL A 131 -17.92 11.02 6.66
N GLN A 132 -18.96 11.86 6.52
CA GLN A 132 -20.35 11.42 6.51
C GLN A 132 -20.65 10.48 5.34
N ALA A 133 -20.14 10.76 4.14
CA ALA A 133 -20.30 9.87 2.99
C ALA A 133 -19.68 8.49 3.23
N ILE A 134 -18.42 8.45 3.69
CA ILE A 134 -17.72 7.20 4.03
C ILE A 134 -18.49 6.41 5.09
N THR A 135 -18.85 7.06 6.21
CA THR A 135 -19.50 6.39 7.34
C THR A 135 -20.91 5.90 7.02
N LYS A 136 -21.63 6.61 6.14
CA LYS A 136 -22.98 6.22 5.70
C LYS A 136 -22.97 5.06 4.72
N GLU A 137 -22.00 5.03 3.81
CA GLU A 137 -21.94 4.04 2.74
C GLU A 137 -21.16 2.78 3.12
N SER A 138 -20.20 2.90 4.06
CA SER A 138 -19.38 1.78 4.51
C SER A 138 -20.20 0.62 5.07
N ARG A 139 -19.82 -0.60 4.70
CA ARG A 139 -20.38 -1.84 5.26
C ARG A 139 -19.41 -2.59 6.16
N ILE A 140 -18.11 -2.38 5.98
CA ILE A 140 -17.06 -3.19 6.63
C ILE A 140 -15.91 -2.36 7.21
N LEU A 141 -15.89 -1.03 7.05
CA LEU A 141 -14.80 -0.20 7.55
C LEU A 141 -14.65 -0.36 9.06
N GLU A 142 -13.46 -0.78 9.48
CA GLU A 142 -13.11 -1.00 10.89
C GLU A 142 -12.46 0.24 11.49
N THR A 143 -11.62 0.93 10.70
CA THR A 143 -10.81 2.05 11.18
C THR A 143 -10.88 3.24 10.23
N LEU A 144 -11.30 4.39 10.75
CA LEU A 144 -11.24 5.68 10.06
C LEU A 144 -10.48 6.68 10.93
N ILE A 145 -9.36 7.21 10.43
CA ILE A 145 -8.53 8.20 11.12
C ILE A 145 -8.67 9.55 10.41
N VAL A 146 -9.18 10.55 11.14
CA VAL A 146 -9.45 11.92 10.64
C VAL A 146 -8.92 13.00 11.59
N SER A 147 -7.75 12.74 12.18
CA SER A 147 -7.11 13.66 13.13
C SER A 147 -6.41 14.82 12.41
N ASN A 148 -6.41 15.99 13.04
CA ASN A 148 -5.73 17.21 12.57
C ASN A 148 -6.16 17.67 11.17
N ASN A 149 -7.43 17.49 10.83
CA ASN A 149 -8.02 18.04 9.61
C ASN A 149 -8.67 19.40 9.93
N PRO A 150 -8.18 20.52 9.36
CA PRO A 150 -8.68 21.85 9.72
C PRO A 150 -10.12 22.12 9.28
N ASN A 151 -10.62 21.37 8.29
CA ASN A 151 -11.95 21.55 7.71
C ASN A 151 -12.96 20.48 8.17
N ILE A 152 -12.55 19.60 9.08
CA ILE A 152 -13.49 18.73 9.81
C ILE A 152 -13.82 19.51 11.07
N MET A 153 -14.97 20.18 11.08
CA MET A 153 -15.47 20.81 12.28
C MET A 153 -15.97 19.70 13.19
N ASP A 154 -15.30 19.51 14.33
CA ASP A 154 -15.89 18.75 15.44
C ASP A 154 -17.36 19.18 15.56
N PRO A 155 -18.34 18.26 15.51
CA PRO A 155 -19.71 18.61 15.80
C PRO A 155 -19.72 19.05 17.26
N ILE A 156 -19.65 20.36 17.47
CA ILE A 156 -19.76 20.98 18.78
C ILE A 156 -21.08 20.46 19.36
N LYS A 157 -20.94 19.58 20.36
CA LYS A 157 -22.00 19.15 21.26
C LYS A 157 -22.68 20.41 21.82
N TYR A 158 -23.95 20.59 21.46
CA TYR A 158 -24.89 21.40 22.23
C TYR A 158 -25.91 20.47 22.88
#